data_AF-A0A6G2IDA7-F1
#
_entry.id   AF-A0A6G2IDA7-F1
#
_cell.length_a   1.000
_cell.length_b   1.000
_cell.length_c   1.000
_cell.angle_alpha   90.00
_cell.angle_beta   90.00
_cell.angle_gamma   90.00
#
_symmetry.space_group_name_H-M   'P 1'
#
loop_
_entity.id
_entity.type
_entity.pdbx_description
1 polymer ?
#
loop_
_entity_poly.entity_id
_entity_poly.type
_entity_poly.pdbx_seq_one_letter_code
_entity_poly.pdbx_strand_id
1 'polypeptide(L)' 'MIELLTQLMPPERRHGAQTAQPVRLDRLGIVLRVESSSAEHDVRLNFPTLAETLEQLDACLDVLLARARAVGGLPADA' A
#
# COMPACT_ATOMS: atom_id res chain seq x y z
N MET A 1 9.66 -1.45 0.34
CA MET A 1 8.32 -2.06 0.17
C MET A 1 7.23 -1.13 0.64
N ILE A 2 7.17 -0.83 1.95
CA ILE A 2 6.07 -0.03 2.53
C ILE A 2 6.05 1.41 2.02
N GLU A 3 7.23 2.03 1.86
CA GLU A 3 7.38 3.35 1.22
C GLU A 3 6.85 3.43 -0.22
N LEU A 4 6.77 2.30 -0.94
CA LEU A 4 6.11 2.28 -2.24
C LEU A 4 4.59 2.25 -2.07
N LEU A 5 4.08 1.44 -1.14
CA LEU A 5 2.64 1.36 -0.90
C LEU A 5 2.04 2.69 -0.42
N THR A 6 2.80 3.55 0.25
CA THR A 6 2.36 4.92 0.58
C THR A 6 2.11 5.78 -0.67
N GLN A 7 2.72 5.43 -1.81
CA GLN A 7 2.44 6.06 -3.12
C GLN A 7 1.05 5.71 -3.68
N LEU A 8 0.31 4.79 -3.07
CA LEU A 8 -1.09 4.53 -3.43
C LEU A 8 -2.09 5.28 -2.55
N MET A 9 -1.62 5.97 -1.52
CA MET A 9 -2.48 6.78 -0.64
C MET A 9 -2.95 8.06 -1.34
N PRO A 10 -4.13 8.59 -0.99
CA PRO A 10 -4.54 9.93 -1.42
C PRO A 10 -3.48 10.98 -1.08
N PRO A 11 -3.25 12.00 -1.93
CA PRO A 11 -2.19 12.98 -1.73
C PRO A 11 -2.31 13.69 -0.38
N GLU A 12 -3.52 14.03 0.06
CA GLU A 12 -3.77 14.68 1.35
C GLU A 12 -3.28 13.84 2.55
N ARG A 13 -3.38 12.52 2.44
CA ARG A 13 -2.91 11.56 3.46
C ARG A 13 -1.40 11.31 3.37
N ARG A 14 -0.81 11.48 2.18
CA ARG A 14 0.61 11.24 1.91
C ARG A 14 1.52 12.37 2.38
N HIS A 15 1.15 13.63 2.15
CA HIS A 15 2.02 14.79 2.43
C HIS A 15 2.40 14.97 3.90
N GLY A 16 1.62 14.41 4.84
CA GLY A 16 1.91 14.44 6.27
C GLY A 16 2.47 13.13 6.84
N ALA A 17 2.60 12.08 6.03
CA ALA A 17 3.04 10.77 6.49
C ALA A 17 4.53 10.79 6.85
N GLN A 18 4.86 10.47 8.09
CA GLN A 18 6.24 10.29 8.56
C GLN A 18 6.67 8.83 8.51
N THR A 19 5.76 7.94 8.89
CA THR A 19 5.97 6.49 8.85
C THR A 19 4.70 5.81 8.37
N ALA A 20 4.86 4.63 7.79
CA ALA A 20 3.76 3.73 7.53
C ALA A 20 4.17 2.29 7.88
N GLN A 21 3.25 1.54 8.45
CA GLN A 21 3.46 0.13 8.76
C GLN A 21 2.20 -0.70 8.50
N PRO A 22 2.35 -1.95 8.00
CA PRO A 22 1.22 -2.84 7.83
C PRO A 22 0.73 -3.29 9.20
N VAL A 23 -0.55 -3.07 9.49
CA VAL A 23 -1.19 -3.48 10.75
C VAL A 23 -2.22 -4.56 10.55
N ARG A 24 -2.72 -4.74 9.32
CA ARG A 24 -3.62 -5.83 8.97
C ARG A 24 -3.38 -6.27 7.54
N LEU A 25 -3.32 -7.58 7.33
CA LEU A 25 -3.38 -8.20 6.03
C LEU A 25 -4.53 -9.20 6.04
N ASP A 26 -5.38 -9.16 5.03
CA ASP A 26 -6.49 -10.08 4.87
C ASP A 26 -6.81 -10.31 3.38
N ARG A 27 -7.74 -11.23 3.10
CA ARG A 27 -8.11 -11.63 1.74
C ARG A 27 -8.64 -10.50 0.84
N LEU A 28 -9.07 -9.38 1.40
CA LEU A 28 -9.59 -8.23 0.66
C LEU A 28 -8.51 -7.16 0.42
N GLY A 29 -7.35 -7.23 1.09
CA GLY A 29 -6.32 -6.20 0.99
C GLY A 29 -5.45 -6.04 2.23
N ILE A 30 -4.75 -4.91 2.27
CA ILE A 30 -3.83 -4.54 3.36
C ILE A 30 -4.25 -3.21 3.98
N VAL A 31 -4.14 -3.12 5.31
CA VAL A 31 -4.32 -1.87 6.06
C VAL A 31 -2.96 -1.42 6.56
N LEU A 32 -2.61 -0.18 6.23
CA LEU A 32 -1.43 0.50 6.71
C LEU A 32 -1.83 1.49 7.79
N ARG A 33 -1.12 1.47 8.92
CA ARG A 33 -1.13 2.58 9.85
C ARG A 33 -0.12 3.61 9.42
N VAL A 34 -0.56 4.84 9.31
CA VAL A 34 0.25 5.98 8.90
C VAL A 34 0.33 6.92 10.07
N GLU A 35 1.56 7.20 10.51
CA GLU A 35 1.80 8.16 11.58
C GLU A 35 2.22 9.49 10.95
N SER A 36 1.61 10.57 11.42
CA SER A 36 1.93 11.93 11.03
C SER A 36 2.27 12.77 12.25
N SER A 37 2.76 13.99 12.05
CA SER A 37 3.13 14.89 13.16
C SER A 37 1.95 15.28 14.04
N SER A 38 0.71 15.17 13.55
CA SER A 38 -0.51 15.55 14.27
C SER A 38 -1.42 14.38 14.65
N ALA A 39 -1.33 13.23 13.97
CA ALA A 39 -2.22 12.09 14.21
C ALA A 39 -1.74 10.79 13.57
N GLU A 40 -2.21 9.66 14.10
CA GLU A 40 -2.17 8.37 13.42
C GLU A 40 -3.48 8.11 12.68
N HIS A 41 -3.41 7.47 11.51
CA HIS A 41 -4.59 7.07 10.77
C HIS A 41 -4.37 5.79 9.96
N ASP A 42 -5.42 5.00 9.80
CA ASP A 42 -5.38 3.78 9.02
C ASP A 42 -5.84 4.04 7.57
N VAL A 43 -5.09 3.50 6.60
CA VAL A 43 -5.43 3.53 5.17
C VAL A 43 -5.52 2.11 4.65
N ARG A 44 -6.63 1.80 3.96
CA ARG A 44 -6.82 0.51 3.32
C ARG A 44 -6.47 0.56 1.85
N LEU A 45 -5.57 -0.34 1.43
CA LEU A 45 -5.27 -0.62 0.04
C LEU A 45 -5.99 -1.92 -0.34
N ASN A 46 -6.98 -1.81 -1.20
CA ASN A 46 -7.79 -2.96 -1.63
C ASN A 46 -7.04 -3.76 -2.70
N PHE A 47 -7.11 -5.09 -2.59
CA PHE A 47 -6.73 -5.95 -3.70
C PHE A 47 -7.70 -5.79 -4.87
N PRO A 48 -7.24 -6.02 -6.12
CA PRO A 48 -8.11 -5.99 -7.29
C PRO A 48 -9.17 -7.11 -7.25
N THR A 49 -8.86 -8.22 -6.59
CA THR A 49 -9.72 -9.39 -6.40
C THR A 49 -9.55 -9.94 -4.99
N LEU A 50 -10.48 -10.78 -4.55
CA LEU A 50 -10.30 -11.55 -3.32
C LEU A 50 -9.10 -12.51 -3.46
N ALA A 51 -8.27 -12.57 -2.43
CA ALA A 51 -7.20 -13.55 -2.31
C ALA A 51 -7.65 -14.71 -1.42
N GLU A 52 -8.13 -15.79 -2.03
CA GLU A 52 -8.63 -16.98 -1.34
C GLU A 52 -7.52 -17.99 -1.03
N THR A 53 -6.37 -17.87 -1.71
CA THR A 53 -5.19 -18.70 -1.50
C THR A 53 -3.94 -17.85 -1.23
N LEU A 54 -2.90 -18.49 -0.70
CA LEU A 54 -1.60 -17.85 -0.47
C LEU A 54 -0.94 -17.38 -1.78
N GLU A 55 -1.04 -18.16 -2.86
CA GLU A 55 -0.58 -17.72 -4.19
C GLU A 55 -1.34 -16.49 -4.70
N GLN A 56 -2.66 -16.45 -4.50
CA GLN A 56 -3.47 -15.30 -4.91
C GLN A 56 -3.14 -14.05 -4.06
N LEU A 57 -2.80 -14.24 -2.79
CA LEU A 57 -2.36 -13.16 -1.90
C LEU A 57 -1.06 -12.55 -2.38
N ASP A 58 -0.08 -13.38 -2.72
CA ASP A 58 1.22 -12.96 -3.24
C ASP A 58 1.07 -12.20 -4.56
N ALA A 59 0.31 -12.76 -5.52
CA ALA A 59 0.01 -12.09 -6.78
C ALA A 59 -0.70 -10.74 -6.60
N CYS A 60 -1.64 -10.64 -5.65
CA CYS A 60 -2.31 -9.38 -5.35
C CYS A 60 -1.35 -8.34 -4.74
N LEU A 61 -0.41 -8.75 -3.88
CA LEU A 61 0.61 -7.86 -3.34
C LEU A 61 1.56 -7.36 -4.44
N ASP A 62 1.98 -8.23 -5.35
CA ASP A 62 2.81 -7.85 -6.50
C ASP A 62 2.13 -6.79 -7.38
N VAL A 63 0.83 -6.96 -7.65
CA VAL A 63 0.03 -5.97 -8.38
C VAL A 63 -0.01 -4.62 -7.63
N LEU A 64 -0.22 -4.62 -6.32
CA LEU A 64 -0.20 -3.37 -5.54
C LEU A 64 1.19 -2.68 -5.63
N LEU A 65 2.27 -3.45 -5.54
CA LEU A 65 3.62 -2.92 -5.64
C LEU A 65 3.95 -2.39 -7.03
N ALA A 66 3.51 -3.08 -8.09
CA ALA A 66 3.65 -2.61 -9.46
C ALA A 66 2.89 -1.29 -9.68
N ARG A 67 1.66 -1.18 -9.18
CA ARG A 67 0.87 0.07 -9.23
C ARG A 67 1.54 1.20 -8.47
N ALA A 68 2.07 0.93 -7.28
CA ALA A 68 2.80 1.90 -6.48
C ALA A 68 4.01 2.48 -7.23
N ARG A 69 4.79 1.62 -7.91
CA ARG A 69 5.95 2.04 -8.73
C ARG A 69 5.51 2.93 -9.89
N ALA A 70 4.43 2.56 -10.59
CA ALA A 70 3.88 3.35 -11.69
C ALA A 70 3.42 4.76 -11.25
N VAL A 71 2.87 4.89 -10.03
CA VAL A 71 2.48 6.20 -9.46
C VAL A 71 3.70 7.00 -9.00
N GLY A 72 4.71 6.35 -8.42
CA GLY A 72 5.94 6.98 -7.93
C GLY A 72 6.93 7.42 -9.02
N GLY A 73 6.66 7.12 -10.29
CA GLY A 73 7.49 7.57 -11.42
C GLY A 73 8.86 6.90 -11.54
N LEU A 74 9.10 5.76 -10.86
CA LEU A 74 10.25 4.92 -11.20
C LEU A 74 9.86 4.01 -12.38
N PRO A 75 10.48 4.14 -13.56
CA PRO A 75 10.29 3.15 -14.61
C PRO A 75 10.73 1.79 -14.07
N ALA A 76 9.92 0.76 -14.32
CA ALA A 76 10.15 -0.60 -13.84
C ALA A 76 11.30 -1.33 -14.58
N ASP A 77 12.19 -0.60 -15.25
CA ASP A 77 13.30 -1.14 -16.02
C ASP A 77 14.48 -0.13 -16.06
N ALA A 78 15.58 -0.50 -15.39
CA ALA A 78 16.94 0.02 -15.58
C ALA A 78 17.93 -1.07 -15.18
#